data_AF-A0A9Q0MRK9-F1
#
_entry.id   AF-A0A9Q0MRK9-F1
#
_cell.length_a   1.000
_cell.length_b   1.000
_cell.length_c   1.000
_cell.angle_alpha   90.00
_cell.angle_beta   90.00
_cell.angle_gamma   90.00
#
_symmetry.space_group_name_H-M   'P 1'
#
loop_
_entity.id
_entity.type
_entity.pdbx_description
1 polymer ?
#
loop_
_entity_poly.entity_id
_entity_poly.type
_entity_poly.pdbx_seq_one_letter_code
_entity_poly.pdbx_strand_id
1 'polypeptide(L)'
;TPFGFSENFVFGKFDTFCDRLSKILSMFNLIDDYNHLFARRLEGLLLGEALEEAVTTFEDAKKVIVSKKYDYLDHRNADFNNDYQIFMDKTDALKESVGSMIESNFDSVWETPQCIRFLVRFEKVSQKIPLTMMEVKYQRILKYSEKDVHRILTLFRKQRDDPPLPRNFPPISGRIKWCRSLASHIEELVTS
;
A
#
# COMPACT_ATOMS: atom_id res chain seq x y z
N THR A 1 3.17 26.08 58.07
CA THR A 1 4.13 25.38 57.20
C THR A 1 3.66 25.54 55.77
N PRO A 2 4.49 25.99 54.81
CA PRO A 2 4.05 26.08 53.43
C PRO A 2 3.86 24.66 52.88
N PHE A 3 2.74 24.41 52.21
CA PHE A 3 2.45 23.17 51.52
C PHE A 3 3.38 23.05 50.30
N GLY A 4 4.50 22.34 50.44
CA GLY A 4 5.44 22.09 49.36
C GLY A 4 5.06 20.83 48.58
N PHE A 5 4.16 20.95 47.60
CA PHE A 5 3.99 19.90 46.60
C PHE A 5 5.09 20.03 45.54
N SER A 6 5.87 18.97 45.36
CA SER A 6 6.76 18.87 44.20
C SER A 6 5.91 18.63 42.96
N GLU A 7 5.81 19.65 42.11
CA GLU A 7 5.13 19.60 40.80
C GLU A 7 5.61 18.39 39.99
N ASN A 8 6.92 18.16 39.95
CA ASN A 8 7.55 17.01 39.30
C ASN A 8 7.10 15.65 39.87
N PHE A 9 6.76 15.58 41.17
CA PHE A 9 6.32 14.33 41.80
C PHE A 9 4.84 14.02 41.54
N VAL A 10 4.02 15.06 41.35
CA VAL A 10 2.59 14.93 41.04
C VAL A 10 2.39 14.72 39.53
N PHE A 11 2.98 15.58 38.70
CA PHE A 11 2.81 15.53 37.25
C PHE A 11 3.67 14.44 36.60
N GLY A 12 4.90 14.20 37.05
CA GLY A 12 5.75 13.16 36.44
C GLY A 12 5.18 11.73 36.54
N LYS A 13 4.43 11.42 37.60
CA LYS A 13 3.70 10.13 37.70
C LYS A 13 2.52 10.06 36.73
N PHE A 14 1.80 11.16 36.57
CA PHE A 14 0.70 11.25 35.64
C PHE A 14 1.20 11.16 34.19
N ASP A 15 2.26 11.89 33.86
CA ASP A 15 2.88 11.89 32.53
C ASP A 15 3.37 10.50 32.13
N THR A 16 4.09 9.81 33.02
CA THR A 16 4.54 8.43 32.76
C THR A 16 3.37 7.44 32.57
N PHE A 17 2.24 7.67 33.24
CA PHE A 17 1.03 6.89 33.03
C PHE A 17 0.34 7.23 31.70
N CYS A 18 0.25 8.51 31.33
CA CYS A 18 -0.26 8.94 30.02
C CYS A 18 0.57 8.41 28.87
N ASP A 19 1.90 8.42 28.99
CA ASP A 19 2.83 7.82 28.03
C ASP A 19 2.58 6.31 27.92
N ARG A 20 2.36 5.63 29.04
CA ARG A 20 2.03 4.21 29.06
C ARG A 20 0.75 3.93 28.28
N LEU A 21 -0.32 4.68 28.55
CA LEU A 21 -1.59 4.54 27.83
C LEU A 21 -1.45 4.82 26.35
N SER A 22 -0.66 5.84 25.97
CA SER A 22 -0.41 6.18 24.58
C SER A 22 0.27 5.03 23.82
N LYS A 23 1.25 4.35 24.45
CA LYS A 23 1.91 3.17 23.87
C LYS A 23 0.94 1.99 23.70
N ILE A 24 0.12 1.71 24.72
CA ILE A 24 -0.89 0.65 24.64
C ILE A 24 -1.92 0.93 23.53
N LEU A 25 -2.41 2.16 23.44
CA LEU A 25 -3.30 2.59 22.35
C LEU A 25 -2.63 2.44 20.98
N SER A 26 -1.36 2.81 20.88
CA SER A 26 -0.59 2.66 19.64
C SER A 26 -0.46 1.19 19.22
N MET A 27 -0.23 0.28 20.17
CA MET A 27 -0.23 -1.16 19.90
C MET A 27 -1.59 -1.66 19.40
N PHE A 28 -2.69 -1.27 20.06
CA PHE A 28 -4.03 -1.68 19.63
C PHE A 28 -4.37 -1.20 18.23
N ASN A 29 -4.10 0.08 17.94
CA ASN A 29 -4.32 0.66 16.62
C ASN A 29 -3.48 -0.05 15.56
N LEU A 30 -2.21 -0.34 15.85
CA LEU A 30 -1.33 -1.04 14.94
C LEU A 30 -1.80 -2.49 14.69
N ILE A 31 -2.28 -3.19 15.72
CA ILE A 31 -2.83 -4.53 15.57
C ILE A 31 -4.08 -4.53 14.69
N ASP A 32 -5.01 -3.61 14.94
CA ASP A 32 -6.24 -3.48 14.16
C ASP A 32 -5.95 -3.12 12.69
N ASP A 33 -5.08 -2.13 12.47
CA ASP A 33 -4.64 -1.70 11.15
C ASP A 33 -4.04 -2.86 10.34
N TYR A 34 -3.22 -3.70 10.98
CA TYR A 34 -2.54 -4.82 10.33
C TYR A 34 -3.51 -5.96 9.97
N ASN A 35 -4.44 -6.29 10.86
CA ASN A 35 -5.48 -7.26 10.55
C ASN A 35 -6.28 -6.83 9.31
N HIS A 36 -6.61 -5.54 9.21
CA HIS A 36 -7.28 -4.98 8.05
C HIS A 36 -6.39 -4.91 6.80
N LEU A 37 -5.11 -4.58 6.95
CA LEU A 37 -4.13 -4.51 5.86
C LEU A 37 -3.96 -5.88 5.19
N PHE A 38 -3.71 -6.94 5.96
CA PHE A 38 -3.55 -8.30 5.44
C PHE A 38 -4.83 -8.83 4.80
N ALA A 39 -6.00 -8.56 5.40
CA ALA A 39 -7.26 -9.10 4.91
C ALA A 39 -7.81 -8.40 3.65
N ARG A 40 -7.47 -7.13 3.39
CA ARG A 40 -8.14 -6.32 2.34
C ARG A 40 -7.22 -5.63 1.35
N ARG A 41 -6.00 -5.29 1.75
CA ARG A 41 -5.12 -4.39 0.99
C ARG A 41 -3.95 -5.13 0.35
N LEU A 42 -3.50 -6.22 0.97
CA LEU A 42 -2.39 -7.04 0.46
C LEU A 42 -2.85 -8.21 -0.42
N GLU A 43 -4.15 -8.51 -0.42
CA GLU A 43 -4.75 -9.49 -1.32
C GLU A 43 -4.50 -9.09 -2.78
N GLY A 44 -3.76 -9.92 -3.52
CA GLY A 44 -3.38 -9.68 -4.92
C GLY A 44 -2.16 -8.79 -5.15
N LEU A 45 -1.50 -8.30 -4.08
CA LEU A 45 -0.19 -7.62 -4.13
C LEU A 45 0.94 -8.45 -3.50
N LEU A 46 0.60 -9.40 -2.63
CA LEU A 46 1.51 -10.45 -2.19
C LEU A 46 1.01 -11.79 -2.74
N LEU A 47 1.94 -12.62 -3.20
CA LEU A 47 1.66 -13.98 -3.64
C LEU A 47 1.53 -14.91 -2.42
N GLY A 48 0.74 -15.99 -2.52
CA GLY A 48 0.28 -16.81 -1.41
C GLY A 48 1.30 -17.04 -0.28
N GLU A 49 2.42 -17.70 -0.58
CA GLU A 49 3.45 -18.03 0.43
C GLU A 49 4.02 -16.79 1.13
N ALA A 50 4.26 -15.70 0.39
CA ALA A 50 4.77 -14.46 0.95
C ALA A 50 3.75 -13.74 1.85
N LEU A 51 2.47 -13.78 1.49
CA LEU A 51 1.41 -13.24 2.34
C LEU A 51 1.29 -14.05 3.64
N GLU A 52 1.31 -15.38 3.53
CA GLU A 52 1.27 -16.28 4.69
C GLU A 52 2.46 -16.08 5.62
N GLU A 53 3.66 -15.92 5.08
CA GLU A 53 4.88 -15.63 5.86
C GLU A 53 4.79 -14.28 6.58
N ALA A 54 4.31 -13.23 5.91
CA ALA A 54 4.13 -11.91 6.51
C ALA A 54 3.09 -11.92 7.63
N VAL A 55 1.95 -12.61 7.41
CA VAL A 55 0.90 -12.79 8.42
C VAL A 55 1.42 -13.57 9.62
N THR A 56 2.15 -14.67 9.38
CA THR A 56 2.73 -15.50 10.44
C THR A 56 3.73 -14.70 11.28
N THR A 57 4.63 -13.96 10.62
CA THR A 57 5.61 -13.10 11.30
C THR A 57 4.93 -12.07 12.20
N PHE A 58 3.85 -11.46 11.73
CA PHE A 58 3.07 -10.51 12.50
C PHE A 58 2.36 -11.16 13.70
N GLU A 59 1.68 -12.29 13.50
CA GLU A 59 0.98 -13.01 14.56
C GLU A 59 1.95 -13.51 15.64
N ASP A 60 3.15 -13.95 15.26
CA ASP A 60 4.20 -14.32 16.23
C ASP A 60 4.68 -13.12 17.04
N ALA A 61 4.92 -11.97 16.42
CA ALA A 61 5.29 -10.75 17.13
C ALA A 61 4.20 -10.29 18.12
N LYS A 62 2.94 -10.31 17.67
CA LYS A 62 1.76 -10.01 18.49
C LYS A 62 1.60 -10.99 19.65
N LYS A 63 1.77 -12.29 19.41
CA LYS A 63 1.67 -13.32 20.45
C LYS A 63 2.73 -13.13 21.53
N VAL A 64 3.95 -12.75 21.17
CA VAL A 64 5.03 -12.49 22.13
C VAL A 64 4.65 -11.36 23.08
N ILE A 65 4.15 -10.23 22.55
CA ILE A 65 3.83 -9.08 23.40
C ILE A 65 2.55 -9.27 24.20
N VAL A 66 1.52 -9.94 23.67
CA VAL A 66 0.23 -10.14 24.37
C VAL A 66 0.30 -11.25 25.44
N SER A 67 1.25 -12.17 25.34
CA SER A 67 1.40 -13.27 26.31
C SER A 67 2.18 -12.92 27.58
N LYS A 68 2.63 -11.66 27.71
CA LYS A 68 3.39 -11.20 28.88
C LYS A 68 2.50 -11.19 30.12
N LYS A 69 3.11 -11.53 31.27
CA LYS A 69 2.41 -11.75 32.54
C LYS A 69 2.42 -10.53 33.47
N TYR A 70 3.10 -9.46 33.10
CA TYR A 70 3.07 -8.23 33.88
C TYR A 70 1.76 -7.48 33.67
N ASP A 71 1.46 -6.56 34.59
CA ASP A 71 0.42 -5.57 34.38
C ASP A 71 0.89 -4.54 33.34
N TYR A 72 0.21 -4.48 32.20
CA TYR A 72 0.52 -3.52 31.12
C TYR A 72 0.30 -2.08 31.58
N LEU A 73 -0.62 -1.84 32.51
CA LEU A 73 -0.94 -0.52 33.05
C LEU A 73 0.05 -0.05 34.13
N ASP A 74 0.95 -0.92 34.61
CA ASP A 74 2.02 -0.53 35.51
C ASP A 74 3.05 0.34 34.77
N HIS A 75 2.90 1.65 34.92
CA HIS A 75 3.76 2.67 34.32
C HIS A 75 5.22 2.59 34.78
N ARG A 76 5.51 1.89 35.91
CA ARG A 76 6.88 1.74 36.45
C ARG A 76 7.61 0.54 35.88
N ASN A 77 6.90 -0.39 35.24
CA ASN A 77 7.50 -1.58 34.70
C ASN A 77 8.30 -1.26 33.43
N ALA A 78 9.63 -1.38 33.51
CA ALA A 78 10.53 -1.14 32.39
C ALA A 78 10.50 -2.24 31.33
N ASP A 79 10.16 -3.48 31.70
CA ASP A 79 10.11 -4.63 30.77
C ASP A 79 9.07 -4.41 29.69
N PHE A 80 7.92 -3.80 30.02
CA PHE A 80 6.93 -3.40 29.02
C PHE A 80 7.53 -2.45 27.98
N ASN A 81 8.33 -1.46 28.40
CA ASN A 81 8.89 -0.49 27.45
C ASN A 81 9.85 -1.19 26.47
N ASN A 82 10.62 -2.15 26.96
CA ASN A 82 11.52 -2.96 26.15
C ASN A 82 10.73 -3.86 25.18
N ASP A 83 9.72 -4.58 25.67
CA ASP A 83 8.88 -5.44 24.84
C ASP A 83 8.08 -4.65 23.80
N TYR A 84 7.56 -3.48 24.18
CA TYR A 84 6.90 -2.53 23.27
C TYR A 84 7.85 -2.15 22.14
N GLN A 85 9.07 -1.74 22.45
CA GLN A 85 10.04 -1.35 21.43
C GLN A 85 10.37 -2.52 20.50
N ILE A 86 10.60 -3.71 21.04
CA ILE A 86 10.84 -4.92 20.24
C ILE A 86 9.66 -5.22 19.30
N PHE A 87 8.42 -5.05 19.77
CA PHE A 87 7.24 -5.24 18.94
C PHE A 87 7.14 -4.20 17.82
N MET A 88 7.43 -2.93 18.11
CA MET A 88 7.47 -1.86 17.11
C MET A 88 8.56 -2.14 16.07
N ASP A 89 9.78 -2.44 16.50
CA ASP A 89 10.92 -2.72 15.62
C ASP A 89 10.65 -3.92 14.69
N LYS A 90 10.08 -5.01 15.23
CA LYS A 90 9.68 -6.17 14.43
C LYS A 90 8.61 -5.80 13.40
N THR A 91 7.65 -4.98 13.79
CA THR A 91 6.55 -4.59 12.92
C THR A 91 7.04 -3.64 11.81
N ASP A 92 7.94 -2.71 12.12
CA ASP A 92 8.52 -1.80 11.15
C ASP A 92 9.43 -2.54 10.15
N ALA A 93 10.27 -3.47 10.63
CA ALA A 93 11.05 -4.35 9.76
C ALA A 93 10.14 -5.17 8.81
N LEU A 94 9.00 -5.64 9.30
CA LEU A 94 8.00 -6.31 8.47
C LEU A 94 7.40 -5.37 7.41
N LYS A 95 7.12 -4.10 7.73
CA LYS A 95 6.64 -3.10 6.74
C LYS A 95 7.64 -2.91 5.61
N GLU A 96 8.91 -2.75 5.97
CA GLU A 96 9.99 -2.52 5.00
C GLU A 96 10.19 -3.73 4.10
N SER A 97 10.16 -4.94 4.67
CA SER A 97 10.25 -6.18 3.91
C SER A 97 9.08 -6.35 2.95
N VAL A 98 7.84 -6.17 3.43
CA VAL A 98 6.63 -6.21 2.61
C VAL A 98 6.66 -5.16 1.50
N GLY A 99 7.04 -3.93 1.82
CA GLY A 99 7.17 -2.84 0.85
C GLY A 99 8.18 -3.18 -0.25
N SER A 100 9.37 -3.65 0.13
CA SER A 100 10.42 -4.05 -0.82
C SER A 100 9.98 -5.21 -1.72
N MET A 101 9.25 -6.17 -1.16
CA MET A 101 8.74 -7.32 -1.91
C MET A 101 7.67 -6.91 -2.93
N ILE A 102 6.73 -6.04 -2.53
CA ILE A 102 5.71 -5.49 -3.44
C ILE A 102 6.37 -4.72 -4.59
N GLU A 103 7.36 -3.88 -4.29
CA GLU A 103 8.11 -3.12 -5.29
C GLU A 103 8.80 -4.05 -6.31
N SER A 104 9.48 -5.09 -5.82
CA SER A 104 10.17 -6.08 -6.66
C SER A 104 9.21 -6.89 -7.54
N ASN A 105 8.13 -7.41 -6.95
CA ASN A 105 7.20 -8.31 -7.64
C ASN A 105 6.45 -7.63 -8.80
N PHE A 106 6.27 -6.31 -8.73
CA PHE A 106 5.50 -5.54 -9.72
C PHE A 106 6.36 -4.65 -10.61
N ASP A 107 7.69 -4.75 -10.56
CA ASP A 107 8.57 -3.88 -11.33
C ASP A 107 8.29 -3.93 -12.85
N SER A 108 7.86 -5.06 -13.40
CA SER A 108 7.58 -5.21 -14.83
C SER A 108 6.19 -4.71 -15.27
N VAL A 109 5.30 -4.40 -14.33
CA VAL A 109 3.88 -4.13 -14.62
C VAL A 109 3.65 -2.71 -15.14
N TRP A 110 4.58 -1.79 -14.90
CA TRP A 110 4.41 -0.36 -15.18
C TRP A 110 4.42 0.01 -16.67
N GLU A 111 4.81 -0.90 -17.55
CA GLU A 111 4.74 -0.75 -19.02
C GLU A 111 3.65 -1.63 -19.66
N THR A 112 2.60 -1.97 -18.89
CA THR A 112 1.48 -2.81 -19.35
C THR A 112 0.15 -2.04 -19.30
N PRO A 113 -0.90 -2.45 -20.06
CA PRO A 113 -2.23 -1.84 -19.96
C PRO A 113 -2.84 -1.87 -18.55
N GLN A 114 -2.32 -2.72 -17.67
CA GLN A 114 -2.79 -2.91 -16.31
C GLN A 114 -2.15 -1.94 -15.32
N CYS A 115 -1.11 -1.19 -15.71
CA CYS A 115 -0.31 -0.34 -14.82
C CYS A 115 -1.17 0.64 -14.00
N ILE A 116 -2.18 1.28 -14.60
CA ILE A 116 -3.07 2.22 -13.92
C ILE A 116 -3.92 1.52 -12.85
N ARG A 117 -4.43 0.31 -13.14
CA ARG A 117 -5.21 -0.48 -12.15
C ARG A 117 -4.35 -0.87 -10.95
N PHE A 118 -3.07 -1.17 -11.18
CA PHE A 118 -2.13 -1.45 -10.09
C PHE A 118 -1.74 -0.19 -9.33
N LEU A 119 -1.59 0.95 -10.00
CA LEU A 119 -1.28 2.23 -9.35
C LEU A 119 -2.29 2.56 -8.25
N VAL A 120 -3.59 2.48 -8.54
CA VAL A 120 -4.66 2.73 -7.56
C VAL A 120 -4.56 1.81 -6.33
N ARG A 121 -4.11 0.56 -6.52
CA ARG A 121 -3.87 -0.37 -5.40
C ARG A 121 -2.63 0.00 -4.61
N PHE A 122 -1.53 0.34 -5.30
CA PHE A 122 -0.28 0.78 -4.70
C PHE A 122 -0.47 2.05 -3.85
N GLU A 123 -1.23 3.04 -4.31
CA GLU A 123 -1.56 4.25 -3.54
C GLU A 123 -2.34 3.95 -2.25
N LYS A 124 -3.23 2.95 -2.28
CA LYS A 124 -3.96 2.53 -1.06
C LYS A 124 -3.05 1.80 -0.08
N VAL A 125 -2.08 1.04 -0.56
CA VAL A 125 -1.11 0.33 0.29
C VAL A 125 -0.04 1.29 0.83
N SER A 126 0.38 2.29 0.06
CA SER A 126 1.41 3.26 0.45
C SER A 126 1.04 4.09 1.69
N GLN A 127 -0.26 4.18 2.01
CA GLN A 127 -0.75 4.80 3.25
C GLN A 127 -0.31 4.08 4.54
N LYS A 128 0.01 2.79 4.45
CA LYS A 128 0.32 1.94 5.62
C LYS A 128 1.68 1.23 5.49
N ILE A 129 2.14 0.99 4.26
CA ILE A 129 3.42 0.37 3.93
C ILE A 129 4.29 1.39 3.21
N PRO A 130 5.56 1.58 3.58
CA PRO A 130 6.45 2.52 2.92
C PRO A 130 6.79 2.02 1.52
N LEU A 131 6.18 2.62 0.49
CA LEU A 131 6.52 2.41 -0.92
C LEU A 131 7.33 3.61 -1.41
N THR A 132 8.65 3.45 -1.49
CA THR A 132 9.60 4.56 -1.69
C THR A 132 9.72 5.01 -3.14
N MET A 133 9.25 4.22 -4.11
CA MET A 133 9.47 4.49 -5.54
C MET A 133 8.20 4.94 -6.28
N MET A 134 7.23 5.57 -5.61
CA MET A 134 5.96 5.99 -6.25
C MET A 134 6.17 7.01 -7.38
N GLU A 135 7.02 8.01 -7.19
CA GLU A 135 7.31 9.03 -8.23
C GLU A 135 7.85 8.42 -9.53
N VAL A 136 8.74 7.44 -9.41
CA VAL A 136 9.30 6.71 -10.55
C VAL A 136 8.20 5.96 -11.31
N LYS A 137 7.22 5.38 -10.60
CA LYS A 137 6.09 4.68 -11.22
C LYS A 137 5.18 5.62 -12.01
N TYR A 138 4.85 6.79 -11.45
CA TYR A 138 4.05 7.79 -12.17
C TYR A 138 4.74 8.19 -13.48
N GLN A 139 6.06 8.40 -13.47
CA GLN A 139 6.82 8.71 -14.68
C GLN A 139 6.82 7.57 -15.71
N ARG A 140 6.94 6.31 -15.26
CA ARG A 140 6.88 5.13 -16.14
C ARG A 140 5.51 4.99 -16.79
N ILE A 141 4.44 5.16 -16.01
CA ILE A 141 3.05 5.13 -16.51
C ILE A 141 2.83 6.24 -17.52
N LEU A 142 3.28 7.47 -17.24
CA LEU A 142 3.17 8.59 -18.17
C LEU A 142 3.86 8.26 -19.51
N LYS A 143 5.11 7.78 -19.46
CA LYS A 143 5.88 7.39 -20.64
C LYS A 143 5.22 6.24 -21.41
N TYR A 144 4.61 5.29 -20.72
CA TYR A 144 3.84 4.21 -21.32
C TYR A 144 2.62 4.77 -22.07
N SER A 145 1.83 5.62 -21.42
CA SER A 145 0.65 6.26 -22.01
C SER A 145 1.00 7.11 -23.22
N GLU A 146 2.09 7.90 -23.17
CA GLU A 146 2.59 8.67 -24.32
C GLU A 146 2.91 7.78 -25.52
N LYS A 147 3.63 6.67 -25.29
CA LYS A 147 3.95 5.70 -26.35
C LYS A 147 2.69 5.07 -26.94
N ASP A 148 1.71 4.74 -26.10
CA ASP A 148 0.49 4.08 -26.55
C ASP A 148 -0.40 5.02 -27.39
N VAL A 149 -0.55 6.28 -26.96
CA VAL A 149 -1.21 7.33 -27.75
C VAL A 149 -0.50 7.53 -29.08
N HIS A 150 0.84 7.61 -29.09
CA HIS A 150 1.61 7.75 -30.33
C HIS A 150 1.41 6.57 -31.28
N ARG A 151 1.38 5.35 -30.75
CA ARG A 151 1.11 4.11 -31.50
C ARG A 151 -0.27 4.15 -32.15
N ILE A 152 -1.31 4.54 -31.41
CA ILE A 152 -2.68 4.64 -31.91
C ILE A 152 -2.80 5.70 -33.00
N LEU A 153 -2.21 6.88 -32.80
CA LEU A 153 -2.21 7.95 -33.81
C LEU A 153 -1.50 7.54 -35.09
N THR A 154 -0.37 6.84 -34.98
CA THR A 154 0.38 6.32 -36.13
C THR A 154 -0.42 5.26 -36.87
N LEU A 155 -1.06 4.33 -36.15
CA LEU A 155 -1.94 3.32 -36.72
C LEU A 155 -3.11 3.97 -37.47
N PHE A 156 -3.76 4.95 -36.85
CA PHE A 156 -4.86 5.70 -37.46
C PHE A 156 -4.43 6.34 -38.78
N ARG A 157 -3.34 7.12 -38.77
CA ARG A 157 -2.82 7.80 -39.97
C ARG A 157 -2.47 6.84 -41.10
N LYS A 158 -1.91 5.66 -40.77
CA LYS A 158 -1.49 4.66 -41.76
C LYS A 158 -2.67 3.93 -42.40
N GLN A 159 -3.75 3.70 -41.65
CA GLN A 159 -4.83 2.80 -42.06
C GLN A 159 -6.19 3.49 -42.26
N ARG A 160 -6.30 4.81 -42.04
CA ARG A 160 -7.59 5.53 -42.13
C ARG A 160 -8.34 5.29 -43.45
N ASP A 161 -7.61 5.23 -44.56
CA ASP A 161 -8.21 5.14 -45.89
C ASP A 161 -8.67 3.69 -46.21
N ASP A 162 -7.97 2.68 -45.68
CA ASP A 162 -8.34 1.26 -45.78
C ASP A 162 -8.07 0.50 -44.46
N PRO A 163 -8.95 0.65 -43.45
CA PRO A 163 -8.70 0.08 -42.13
C PRO A 163 -9.11 -1.40 -42.07
N PRO A 164 -8.48 -2.19 -41.18
CA PRO A 164 -8.85 -3.58 -40.98
C PRO A 164 -10.29 -3.68 -40.46
N LEU A 165 -11.14 -4.38 -41.20
CA LEU A 165 -12.55 -4.53 -40.86
C LEU A 165 -12.80 -5.86 -40.13
N PRO A 166 -13.66 -5.89 -39.10
CA PRO A 166 -14.10 -7.14 -38.51
C PRO A 166 -14.84 -8.01 -39.52
N ARG A 167 -14.74 -9.33 -39.36
CA ARG A 167 -15.43 -10.30 -40.23
C ARG A 167 -16.93 -10.02 -40.24
N ASN A 168 -17.55 -10.10 -41.42
CA ASN A 168 -18.98 -9.88 -41.65
C ASN A 168 -19.49 -8.45 -41.35
N PHE A 169 -18.62 -7.44 -41.28
CA PHE A 169 -19.05 -6.03 -41.20
C PHE A 169 -19.19 -5.38 -42.58
N PRO A 170 -20.27 -4.61 -42.84
CA PRO A 170 -20.34 -3.76 -44.02
C PRO A 170 -19.20 -2.72 -44.04
N PRO A 171 -18.69 -2.33 -45.23
CA PRO A 171 -17.52 -1.46 -45.33
C PRO A 171 -17.61 -0.15 -44.54
N ILE A 172 -18.70 0.60 -44.68
CA ILE A 172 -18.87 1.91 -44.02
C ILE A 172 -18.98 1.74 -42.49
N SER A 173 -19.85 0.85 -42.03
CA SER A 173 -20.06 0.59 -40.59
C SER A 173 -18.82 0.01 -39.91
N GLY A 174 -18.05 -0.83 -40.62
CA GLY A 174 -16.80 -1.38 -40.13
C GLY A 174 -15.73 -0.30 -39.93
N ARG A 175 -15.58 0.64 -40.89
CA ARG A 175 -14.65 1.78 -40.77
C ARG A 175 -15.01 2.66 -39.56
N ILE A 176 -16.28 2.98 -39.39
CA ILE A 176 -16.76 3.76 -38.24
C ILE A 176 -16.45 3.04 -36.92
N LYS A 177 -16.71 1.73 -36.86
CA LYS A 177 -16.43 0.91 -35.67
C LYS A 177 -14.93 0.88 -35.33
N TRP A 178 -14.06 0.75 -36.32
CA TRP A 178 -12.62 0.80 -36.12
C TRP A 178 -12.16 2.16 -35.56
N CYS A 179 -12.60 3.27 -36.15
CA CYS A 179 -12.30 4.62 -35.63
C CYS A 179 -12.77 4.79 -34.18
N ARG A 180 -14.01 4.36 -33.87
CA ARG A 180 -14.56 4.42 -32.50
C ARG A 180 -13.77 3.57 -31.52
N SER A 181 -13.28 2.41 -31.94
CA SER A 181 -12.45 1.55 -31.10
C SER A 181 -11.12 2.22 -30.72
N LEU A 182 -10.47 2.92 -31.66
CA LEU A 182 -9.24 3.67 -31.37
C LEU A 182 -9.51 4.86 -30.44
N ALA A 183 -10.63 5.56 -30.66
CA ALA A 183 -11.04 6.67 -29.80
C ALA A 183 -11.35 6.18 -28.37
N SER A 184 -12.10 5.08 -28.24
CA SER A 184 -12.42 4.45 -26.95
C SER A 184 -11.15 4.03 -26.20
N HIS A 185 -10.16 3.47 -26.89
CA HIS A 185 -8.89 3.11 -26.26
C HIS A 185 -8.17 4.34 -25.69
N ILE A 186 -8.11 5.45 -26.43
CA ILE A 186 -7.50 6.70 -25.93
C ILE A 186 -8.29 7.26 -24.75
N GLU A 187 -9.62 7.25 -24.83
CA GLU A 187 -10.49 7.73 -23.76
C GLU A 187 -10.28 6.92 -22.48
N GLU A 188 -10.23 5.59 -22.58
CA GLU A 188 -9.94 4.70 -21.46
C GLU A 188 -8.60 5.02 -20.78
N LEU A 189 -7.54 5.33 -21.54
CA LEU A 189 -6.25 5.74 -20.99
C LEU A 189 -6.29 7.05 -20.20
N VAL A 190 -7.22 7.96 -20.54
CA VAL A 190 -7.35 9.29 -19.92
C VAL A 190 -8.28 9.25 -18.70
N THR A 191 -9.30 8.39 -18.73
CA THR A 191 -10.30 8.28 -17.66
C THR A 191 -9.96 7.27 -16.56
N SER A 192 -8.99 6.38 -16.80
CA SER A 192 -8.54 5.37 -15.82
C SER A 192 -7.58 5.97 -14.80
#